data_AF-A0A4Q5YP56-F1
#
_entry.id   AF-A0A4Q5YP56-F1
#
_cell.length_a   1.000
_cell.length_b   1.000
_cell.length_c   1.000
_cell.angle_alpha   90.00
_cell.angle_beta   90.00
_cell.angle_gamma   90.00
#
_symmetry.space_group_name_H-M   'P 1'
#
loop_
_entity.id
_entity.type
_entity.pdbx_description
1 polymer ?
#
loop_
_entity_poly.entity_id
_entity_poly.type
_entity_poly.pdbx_seq_one_letter_code
_entity_poly.pdbx_strand_id
1 'polypeptide(L)'
;MLFNGYELLAQHYTSRTLSIQHGLPEYYVSGLVQDQAGFIWVATRDGLARYDGRQFNVFRHQPFRNRLLANNVISSLQSVSDTTLLIHLENGSIQLFNPVTERFTDLFTTKLLQQNRIKLANAQVTNDKKQVWGRFETQFIQFDRMTRQFQVYPFPHLPALGHYPDTVVSWTTIPNACMLPFRDN
;
A
#
# COMPACT_ATOMS: atom_id res chain seq x y z
N MET A 1 -5.27 -24.24 -54.76
CA MET A 1 -5.43 -23.74 -53.38
C MET A 1 -4.08 -23.19 -52.94
N LEU A 2 -3.95 -21.87 -52.78
CA LEU A 2 -2.75 -21.23 -52.26
C LEU A 2 -3.08 -20.75 -50.83
N PHE A 3 -2.41 -21.33 -49.84
CA PHE A 3 -2.52 -20.86 -48.45
C PHE A 3 -1.50 -19.73 -48.26
N ASN A 4 -1.98 -18.49 -48.16
CA ASN A 4 -1.19 -17.38 -47.63
C ASN A 4 -1.12 -17.53 -46.11
N GLY A 5 0.02 -18.01 -45.60
CA GLY A 5 0.33 -17.97 -44.17
C GLY A 5 0.69 -16.55 -43.77
N TYR A 6 -0.12 -15.94 -42.90
CA TYR A 6 0.27 -14.71 -42.23
C TYR A 6 1.22 -15.08 -41.08
N GLU A 7 2.50 -14.78 -41.21
CA GLU A 7 3.43 -14.83 -40.09
C GLU A 7 3.08 -13.71 -39.11
N LEU A 8 2.49 -14.08 -37.98
CA LEU A 8 2.31 -13.18 -36.85
C LEU A 8 3.68 -12.97 -36.19
N LEU A 9 4.42 -11.97 -36.63
CA LEU A 9 5.63 -11.52 -35.94
C LEU A 9 5.21 -10.79 -34.66
N ALA A 10 5.54 -11.36 -33.50
CA ALA A 10 5.43 -10.65 -32.23
C ALA A 10 6.37 -9.43 -32.25
N GLN A 11 5.94 -8.30 -31.67
CA GLN A 11 6.79 -7.11 -31.58
C GLN A 11 8.08 -7.42 -30.81
N HIS A 12 9.20 -6.89 -31.27
CA HIS A 12 10.45 -6.93 -30.51
C HIS A 12 10.27 -6.20 -29.17
N TYR A 13 10.21 -6.96 -28.07
CA TYR A 13 10.15 -6.41 -26.73
C TYR A 13 11.56 -6.07 -26.25
N THR A 14 11.82 -4.79 -25.99
CA THR A 14 13.06 -4.35 -25.34
C THR A 14 12.76 -4.05 -23.88
N SER A 15 13.52 -4.64 -22.96
CA SER A 15 13.44 -4.35 -21.53
C SER A 15 14.62 -3.49 -21.09
N ARG A 16 14.40 -2.67 -20.07
CA ARG A 16 15.45 -1.94 -19.36
C ARG A 16 15.42 -2.36 -17.90
N THR A 17 16.56 -2.79 -17.38
CA THR A 17 16.72 -3.12 -15.96
C THR A 17 17.21 -1.90 -15.19
N LEU A 18 16.44 -1.49 -14.18
CA LEU A 18 16.85 -0.48 -13.21
C LEU A 18 17.20 -1.19 -11.89
N SER A 19 18.37 -0.87 -11.35
CA SER A 19 18.96 -1.56 -10.19
C SER A 19 19.59 -0.55 -9.24
N ILE A 20 20.24 -1.04 -8.18
CA ILE A 20 21.03 -0.20 -7.26
C ILE A 20 22.08 0.66 -7.97
N GLN A 21 22.65 0.18 -9.09
CA GLN A 21 23.62 0.92 -9.90
C GLN A 21 22.99 2.15 -10.58
N HIS A 22 21.67 2.17 -10.69
CA HIS A 22 20.89 3.25 -11.30
C HIS A 22 20.23 4.17 -10.27
N GLY A 23 20.48 3.96 -8.97
CA GLY A 23 19.97 4.79 -7.88
C GLY A 23 18.78 4.22 -7.11
N LEU A 24 18.30 3.01 -7.45
CA LEU A 24 17.33 2.30 -6.60
C LEU A 24 17.97 2.03 -5.23
N PRO A 25 17.32 2.33 -4.10
CA PRO A 25 17.97 2.24 -2.80
C PRO A 25 18.24 0.79 -2.36
N GLU A 26 17.40 -0.17 -2.76
CA GLU A 26 17.50 -1.56 -2.36
C GLU A 26 16.79 -2.46 -3.39
N TYR A 27 17.20 -3.74 -3.50
CA TYR A 27 16.77 -4.64 -4.58
C TYR A 27 15.42 -5.33 -4.34
N TYR A 28 14.99 -5.45 -3.08
CA TYR A 28 13.71 -6.00 -2.71
C TYR A 28 12.61 -4.95 -2.87
N VAL A 29 11.81 -5.13 -3.92
CA VAL A 29 10.64 -4.27 -4.20
C VAL A 29 9.39 -4.93 -3.63
N SER A 30 8.74 -4.26 -2.69
CA SER A 30 7.51 -4.73 -2.04
C SER A 30 6.23 -4.10 -2.63
N GLY A 31 6.37 -3.03 -3.42
CA GLY A 31 5.23 -2.37 -4.06
C GLY A 31 5.67 -1.39 -5.14
N LEU A 32 4.81 -1.24 -6.16
CA LEU A 32 5.03 -0.33 -7.27
C LEU A 32 3.71 0.35 -7.63
N VAL A 33 3.73 1.69 -7.70
CA VAL A 33 2.55 2.50 -8.04
C VAL A 33 2.97 3.61 -9.00
N GLN A 34 2.21 3.85 -10.07
CA GLN A 34 2.35 5.05 -10.88
C GLN A 34 1.38 6.12 -10.38
N ASP A 35 1.85 7.35 -10.18
CA ASP A 35 0.97 8.48 -9.88
C ASP A 35 0.42 9.14 -11.15
N GLN A 36 -0.51 10.08 -11.00
CA GLN A 36 -1.14 10.77 -12.12
C GLN A 36 -0.19 11.65 -12.94
N ALA A 37 0.94 12.06 -12.36
CA ALA A 37 1.97 12.81 -13.07
C ALA A 37 2.89 11.89 -13.88
N GLY A 38 2.69 10.57 -13.80
CA GLY A 38 3.46 9.57 -14.50
C GLY A 38 4.70 9.10 -13.75
N PHE A 39 4.96 9.59 -12.53
CA PHE A 39 6.08 9.13 -11.71
C PHE A 39 5.83 7.72 -11.19
N ILE A 40 6.89 6.91 -11.16
CA ILE A 40 6.84 5.56 -10.60
C ILE A 40 7.36 5.60 -9.17
N TRP A 41 6.51 5.18 -8.23
CA TRP A 41 6.84 5.03 -6.82
C TRP A 41 7.14 3.56 -6.53
N VAL A 42 8.29 3.32 -5.90
CA VAL A 42 8.82 2.00 -5.61
C VAL A 42 9.06 1.90 -4.11
N ALA A 43 8.37 0.97 -3.46
CA ALA A 43 8.58 0.63 -2.07
C ALA A 43 9.67 -0.43 -1.94
N THR A 44 10.67 -0.16 -1.09
CA THR A 44 11.80 -1.07 -0.86
C THR A 44 12.03 -1.29 0.63
N ARG A 45 13.02 -2.13 0.97
CA ARG A 45 13.47 -2.29 2.37
C ARG A 45 14.34 -1.13 2.87
N ASP A 46 14.76 -0.23 1.98
CA ASP A 46 15.55 0.96 2.32
C ASP A 46 14.87 2.27 1.88
N GLY A 47 13.56 2.34 2.05
CA GLY A 47 12.76 3.55 1.85
C GLY A 47 11.84 3.53 0.64
N LEU A 48 11.25 4.70 0.36
CA LEU A 48 10.40 4.92 -0.80
C LEU A 48 11.22 5.61 -1.89
N ALA A 49 11.20 5.12 -3.12
CA ALA A 49 11.90 5.73 -4.24
C ALA A 49 10.91 6.23 -5.30
N ARG A 50 11.10 7.45 -5.80
CA ARG A 50 10.40 7.98 -6.97
C ARG A 50 11.32 7.94 -8.18
N TYR A 51 10.88 7.32 -9.26
CA TYR A 51 11.54 7.34 -10.55
C TYR A 51 10.85 8.34 -11.49
N ASP A 52 11.63 9.26 -12.05
CA ASP A 52 11.15 10.31 -12.96
C ASP A 52 11.32 10.00 -14.46
N GLY A 53 11.66 8.76 -14.79
CA GLY A 53 12.01 8.35 -16.14
C GLY A 53 13.52 8.44 -16.43
N ARG A 54 14.30 9.07 -15.53
CA ARG A 54 15.75 9.21 -15.67
C ARG A 54 16.50 8.75 -14.42
N GLN A 55 16.06 9.15 -13.24
CA GLN A 55 16.74 8.95 -11.97
C GLN A 55 15.76 8.64 -10.83
N PHE A 56 16.29 8.07 -9.74
CA PHE A 56 15.55 7.85 -8.51
C PHE A 56 15.79 8.98 -7.49
N ASN A 57 14.71 9.47 -6.88
CA ASN A 57 14.74 10.27 -5.66
C ASN A 57 14.27 9.42 -4.48
N VAL A 58 15.07 9.32 -3.41
CA VAL A 58 14.84 8.38 -2.31
C VAL A 58 14.43 9.11 -1.03
N PHE A 59 13.31 8.67 -0.46
CA PHE A 59 12.76 9.13 0.81
C PHE A 59 13.05 8.05 1.87
N ARG A 60 13.86 8.41 2.87
CA ARG A 60 14.22 7.55 3.99
C ARG A 60 13.72 8.12 5.32
N HIS A 61 13.67 7.27 6.32
CA HIS A 61 13.49 7.65 7.71
C HIS A 61 14.64 8.55 8.17
N GLN A 62 14.29 9.64 8.85
CA GLN A 62 15.23 10.58 9.45
C GLN A 62 14.74 10.93 10.86
N PRO A 63 15.36 10.36 11.92
CA PRO A 63 14.86 10.46 13.29
C PRO A 63 14.66 11.90 13.81
N PHE A 64 15.41 12.85 13.26
CA PHE A 64 15.43 14.25 13.71
C PHE A 64 14.69 15.21 12.77
N ARG A 65 14.04 14.70 11.72
CA ARG A 65 13.22 15.50 10.81
C ARG A 65 11.77 15.07 10.89
N ASN A 66 10.96 15.91 11.55
CA ASN A 66 9.51 15.72 11.60
C ASN A 66 8.92 15.67 10.18
N ARG A 67 7.93 14.78 9.97
CA ARG A 67 7.15 14.60 8.71
C ARG A 67 7.82 13.80 7.59
N LEU A 68 8.74 12.91 7.92
CA LEU A 68 9.31 11.96 6.98
C LEU A 68 8.84 10.52 7.29
N LEU A 69 9.25 9.60 6.42
CA LEU A 69 8.97 8.17 6.53
C LEU A 69 9.30 7.65 7.94
N ALA A 70 8.39 6.90 8.57
CA ALA A 70 8.56 6.46 9.96
C ALA A 70 9.49 5.25 10.13
N ASN A 71 9.72 4.49 9.05
CA ASN A 71 10.67 3.37 8.99
C ASN A 71 11.09 3.16 7.52
N ASN A 72 12.32 2.74 7.27
CA ASN A 72 12.78 2.45 5.90
C ASN A 72 12.16 1.20 5.29
N VAL A 73 11.80 0.20 6.11
CA VAL A 73 11.31 -1.07 5.58
C VAL A 73 9.82 -0.94 5.25
N ILE A 74 9.52 -0.79 3.97
CA ILE A 74 8.15 -0.71 3.46
C ILE A 74 7.71 -2.11 3.05
N SER A 75 6.61 -2.59 3.65
CA SER A 75 6.05 -3.92 3.39
C SER A 75 5.01 -3.90 2.26
N SER A 76 4.36 -2.77 2.01
CA SER A 76 3.39 -2.61 0.92
C SER A 76 3.16 -1.14 0.58
N LEU A 77 2.85 -0.88 -0.69
CA LEU A 77 2.50 0.43 -1.22
C LEU A 77 1.24 0.34 -2.07
N GLN A 78 0.25 1.19 -1.78
CA GLN A 78 -1.05 1.17 -2.45
C GLN A 78 -1.50 2.58 -2.82
N SER A 79 -2.13 2.73 -3.99
CA SER A 79 -2.83 3.97 -4.32
C SER A 79 -4.20 3.99 -3.62
N VAL A 80 -4.49 5.06 -2.88
CA VAL A 80 -5.80 5.30 -2.26
C VAL A 80 -6.62 6.25 -3.11
N SER A 81 -5.96 7.24 -3.70
CA SER A 81 -6.55 8.23 -4.58
C SER A 81 -5.43 8.90 -5.38
N ASP A 82 -5.83 9.71 -6.34
CA ASP A 82 -5.00 10.59 -7.16
C ASP A 82 -3.91 11.37 -6.40
N THR A 83 -4.16 11.66 -5.14
CA THR A 83 -3.29 12.51 -4.29
C THR A 83 -2.74 11.78 -3.07
N THR A 84 -2.95 10.46 -2.95
CA THR A 84 -2.62 9.74 -1.71
C THR A 84 -2.22 8.30 -1.97
N LEU A 85 -1.00 7.99 -1.52
CA LEU A 85 -0.49 6.63 -1.38
C LEU A 85 -0.60 6.20 0.09
N LEU A 86 -0.91 4.93 0.31
CA LEU A 86 -0.88 4.27 1.61
C LEU A 86 0.39 3.43 1.68
N ILE A 87 1.15 3.63 2.76
CA ILE A 87 2.42 2.98 3.02
C ILE A 87 2.25 2.12 4.27
N HIS A 88 2.47 0.81 4.11
CA HIS A 88 2.59 -0.11 5.23
C HIS A 88 4.07 -0.32 5.55
N LEU A 89 4.42 -0.22 6.82
CA LEU A 89 5.78 -0.38 7.31
C LEU A 89 5.91 -1.70 8.08
N GLU A 90 7.09 -2.32 8.02
CA GLU A 90 7.36 -3.59 8.69
C GLU A 90 7.14 -3.54 10.21
N ASN A 91 7.37 -2.37 10.83
CA ASN A 91 7.11 -2.17 12.26
C ASN A 91 5.61 -2.06 12.62
N GLY A 92 4.72 -2.28 11.66
CA GLY A 92 3.26 -2.20 11.80
C GLY A 92 2.70 -0.78 11.70
N SER A 93 3.53 0.25 11.56
CA SER A 93 3.03 1.60 11.32
C SER A 93 2.48 1.74 9.91
N ILE A 94 1.48 2.61 9.75
CA ILE A 94 0.85 2.91 8.46
C ILE A 94 0.86 4.42 8.27
N GLN A 95 1.37 4.86 7.12
CA GLN A 95 1.46 6.28 6.76
C GLN A 95 0.71 6.57 5.47
N LEU A 96 0.16 7.78 5.38
CA LEU A 96 -0.31 8.37 4.13
C LEU A 96 0.79 9.23 3.55
N PHE A 97 1.01 9.12 2.25
CA PHE A 97 1.96 9.92 1.52
C PHE A 97 1.27 10.66 0.38
N ASN A 98 1.46 11.97 0.32
CA ASN A 98 0.97 12.80 -0.78
C ASN A 98 2.14 13.03 -1.77
N PRO A 99 2.10 12.44 -2.98
CA PRO A 99 3.20 12.52 -3.94
C PRO A 99 3.41 13.91 -4.54
N VAL A 100 2.38 14.76 -4.55
CA VAL A 100 2.46 16.13 -5.07
C VAL A 100 3.15 17.06 -4.07
N THR A 101 2.81 16.92 -2.78
CA THR A 101 3.38 17.78 -1.71
C THR A 101 4.59 17.15 -1.02
N GLU A 102 4.91 15.90 -1.34
CA GLU A 102 5.93 15.06 -0.70
C GLU A 102 5.79 14.98 0.84
N ARG A 103 4.53 14.99 1.33
CA ARG A 103 4.23 14.97 2.77
C ARG A 103 3.81 13.60 3.26
N PHE A 104 4.44 13.15 4.33
CA PHE A 104 4.04 11.98 5.10
C PHE A 104 3.11 12.39 6.25
N THR A 105 2.07 11.59 6.48
CA THR A 105 1.13 11.73 7.60
C THR A 105 0.94 10.39 8.26
N ASP A 106 1.23 10.30 9.56
CA ASP A 106 0.98 9.08 10.32
C ASP A 106 -0.52 8.80 10.40
N LEU A 107 -0.92 7.62 9.93
CA LEU A 107 -2.28 7.14 10.06
C LEU A 107 -2.42 6.26 11.29
N PHE A 108 -1.53 5.27 11.40
CA PHE A 108 -1.38 4.42 12.58
C PHE A 108 0.09 4.35 12.96
N THR A 109 0.39 4.61 14.23
CA THR A 109 1.73 4.39 14.78
C THR A 109 1.76 3.05 15.50
N THR A 110 2.92 2.40 15.55
CA THR A 110 3.11 1.17 16.34
C THR A 110 2.64 1.35 17.78
N LYS A 111 2.88 2.54 18.37
CA LYS A 111 2.39 2.88 19.72
C LYS A 111 0.86 2.85 19.81
N LEU A 112 0.16 3.49 18.87
CA LEU A 112 -1.30 3.51 18.85
C LEU A 112 -1.88 2.10 18.73
N LEU A 113 -1.29 1.27 17.87
CA LEU A 113 -1.73 -0.11 17.66
C LEU A 113 -1.49 -0.97 18.89
N GLN A 114 -0.30 -0.90 19.49
CA GLN A 114 0.03 -1.62 20.73
C GLN A 114 -0.88 -1.22 21.90
N GLN A 115 -1.15 0.08 22.08
CA GLN A 115 -2.03 0.59 23.12
C GLN A 115 -3.45 0.04 23.02
N ASN A 116 -3.94 -0.15 21.79
CA ASN A 116 -5.27 -0.70 21.55
C ASN A 116 -5.27 -2.23 21.40
N ARG A 117 -4.12 -2.90 21.63
CA ARG A 117 -3.91 -4.35 21.43
C ARG A 117 -4.32 -4.80 20.03
N ILE A 118 -4.14 -3.93 19.04
CA ILE A 118 -4.42 -4.18 17.64
C ILE A 118 -3.12 -4.64 16.99
N LYS A 119 -3.19 -5.77 16.28
CA LYS A 119 -2.22 -6.11 15.25
C LYS A 119 -2.88 -5.82 13.90
N LEU A 120 -2.21 -5.12 12.99
CA LEU A 120 -2.71 -4.89 11.63
C LEU A 120 -1.76 -5.60 10.68
N ALA A 121 -2.28 -6.56 9.92
CA ALA A 121 -1.55 -7.16 8.82
C ALA A 121 -1.68 -6.32 7.54
N ASN A 122 -2.86 -5.71 7.33
CA ASN A 122 -3.16 -4.82 6.22
C ASN A 122 -4.29 -3.86 6.60
N ALA A 123 -4.31 -2.69 5.97
CA ALA A 123 -5.40 -1.73 6.04
C ALA A 123 -5.65 -1.14 4.66
N GLN A 124 -6.91 -0.82 4.37
CA GLN A 124 -7.31 -0.01 3.24
C GLN A 124 -8.00 1.24 3.74
N VAL A 125 -7.80 2.33 3.01
CA VAL A 125 -8.42 3.62 3.30
C VAL A 125 -9.56 3.81 2.31
N THR A 126 -10.72 4.27 2.79
CA THR A 126 -11.86 4.53 1.92
C THR A 126 -11.57 5.69 0.98
N ASN A 127 -12.25 5.70 -0.18
CA ASN A 127 -12.04 6.73 -1.21
C ASN A 127 -12.30 8.16 -0.68
N ASP A 128 -13.24 8.32 0.26
CA ASP A 128 -13.53 9.61 0.91
C ASP A 128 -12.48 10.03 1.94
N LYS A 129 -11.49 9.16 2.20
CA LYS A 129 -10.40 9.32 3.18
C LYS A 129 -10.88 9.55 4.61
N LYS A 130 -12.16 9.35 4.94
CA LYS A 130 -12.69 9.57 6.30
C LYS A 130 -12.56 8.33 7.16
N GLN A 131 -12.66 7.17 6.53
CA GLN A 131 -12.63 5.89 7.21
C GLN A 131 -11.42 5.07 6.77
N VAL A 132 -10.94 4.25 7.69
CA VAL A 132 -9.91 3.25 7.39
C VAL A 132 -10.46 1.92 7.83
N TRP A 133 -10.44 0.97 6.92
CA TRP A 133 -10.88 -0.39 7.16
C TRP A 133 -9.67 -1.30 7.11
N GLY A 134 -9.35 -1.89 8.26
CA GLY A 134 -8.42 -3.00 8.38
C GLY A 134 -9.18 -4.32 8.44
N ARG A 135 -8.52 -5.39 8.01
CA ARG A 135 -8.92 -6.75 8.34
C ARG A 135 -7.80 -7.40 9.14
N PHE A 136 -8.16 -8.10 10.21
CA PHE A 136 -7.21 -8.80 11.05
C PHE A 136 -7.76 -10.13 11.53
N GLU A 137 -7.06 -11.25 11.25
CA GLU A 137 -7.41 -12.63 11.64
C GLU A 137 -8.92 -12.96 11.57
N THR A 138 -9.67 -12.65 12.63
CA THR A 138 -11.10 -12.93 12.80
C THR A 138 -11.98 -11.67 12.92
N GLN A 139 -11.47 -10.50 12.54
CA GLN A 139 -12.10 -9.21 12.77
C GLN A 139 -11.92 -8.23 11.60
N PHE A 140 -12.92 -7.35 11.41
CA PHE A 140 -12.76 -6.09 10.70
C PHE A 140 -12.54 -4.97 11.71
N ILE A 141 -11.66 -4.03 11.37
CA ILE A 141 -11.39 -2.85 12.18
C ILE A 141 -11.77 -1.64 11.34
N GLN A 142 -12.71 -0.85 11.81
CA GLN A 142 -13.00 0.47 11.26
C GLN A 142 -12.37 1.52 12.17
N PHE A 143 -11.63 2.44 11.57
CA PHE A 143 -11.09 3.61 12.25
C PHE A 143 -11.66 4.87 11.62
N ASP A 144 -12.36 5.66 12.43
CA ASP A 144 -12.83 6.97 12.05
C ASP A 144 -11.70 7.99 12.25
N ARG A 145 -11.25 8.63 11.17
CA ARG A 145 -10.11 9.57 11.23
C ARG A 145 -10.45 10.90 11.88
N MET A 146 -11.72 11.28 11.95
CA MET A 146 -12.19 12.53 12.58
C MET A 146 -12.25 12.37 14.10
N THR A 147 -12.87 11.28 14.57
CA THR A 147 -13.04 11.02 16.00
C THR A 147 -11.86 10.25 16.62
N ARG A 148 -11.01 9.65 15.79
CA ARG A 148 -9.90 8.76 16.18
C ARG A 148 -10.34 7.54 16.99
N GLN A 149 -11.56 7.07 16.76
CA GLN A 149 -12.10 5.89 17.43
C GLN A 149 -12.01 4.64 16.55
N PHE A 150 -11.74 3.51 17.20
CA PHE A 150 -11.78 2.20 16.59
C PHE A 150 -13.12 1.53 16.87
N GLN A 151 -13.68 0.89 15.84
CA GLN A 151 -14.80 -0.04 15.93
C GLN A 151 -14.34 -1.38 15.39
N VAL A 152 -14.67 -2.45 16.11
CA VAL A 152 -14.22 -3.81 15.78
C VAL A 152 -15.44 -4.67 15.52
N TYR A 153 -15.45 -5.38 14.40
CA TYR A 153 -16.52 -6.26 14.00
C TYR A 153 -16.01 -7.69 13.85
N PRO A 154 -16.75 -8.72 14.27
CA PRO A 154 -16.38 -10.11 14.01
C PRO A 154 -16.48 -10.45 12.52
N PHE A 155 -15.48 -11.14 11.98
CA PHE A 155 -15.51 -11.71 10.62
C PHE A 155 -16.23 -13.07 10.64
N PRO A 156 -16.99 -13.47 9.59
CA PRO A 156 -17.21 -12.77 8.32
C PRO A 156 -18.36 -11.75 8.31
N HIS A 157 -19.03 -11.55 9.44
CA HIS A 157 -20.29 -10.82 9.49
C HIS A 157 -20.10 -9.33 9.81
N LEU A 158 -20.20 -8.50 8.77
CA LEU A 158 -20.42 -7.07 8.96
C LEU A 158 -21.84 -6.83 9.52
N PRO A 159 -22.08 -5.76 10.30
CA PRO A 159 -23.41 -5.38 10.74
C PRO A 159 -24.38 -5.22 9.54
N ALA A 160 -25.60 -5.72 9.67
CA ALA A 160 -26.60 -5.69 8.59
C ALA A 160 -27.02 -4.28 8.16
N LEU A 161 -26.82 -3.28 9.03
CA LEU A 161 -27.10 -1.86 8.77
C LEU A 161 -25.77 -1.10 8.69
N GLY A 162 -25.32 -0.82 7.46
CA GLY A 162 -24.13 -0.02 7.20
C GLY A 162 -23.89 0.19 5.71
N HIS A 163 -23.44 1.39 5.32
CA HIS A 163 -22.88 1.62 4.00
C HIS A 163 -21.39 1.32 4.05
N TYR A 164 -20.98 0.21 3.44
CA TYR A 164 -19.59 -0.21 3.39
C TYR A 164 -18.97 0.13 2.03
N PRO A 165 -17.68 0.45 1.97
CA PRO A 165 -16.95 0.55 0.71
C PRO A 165 -17.03 -0.78 -0.06
N ASP A 166 -17.16 -0.73 -1.38
CA ASP A 166 -17.20 -1.93 -2.24
C ASP A 166 -15.99 -2.85 -2.00
N THR A 167 -14.83 -2.28 -1.67
CA THR A 167 -13.63 -3.04 -1.30
C THR A 167 -13.81 -3.84 -0.01
N VAL A 168 -14.48 -3.27 1.00
CA VAL A 168 -14.78 -3.96 2.27
C VAL A 168 -15.82 -5.04 2.06
N VAL A 169 -16.83 -4.78 1.22
CA VAL A 169 -17.81 -5.80 0.81
C VAL A 169 -17.10 -6.95 0.10
N SER A 170 -16.16 -6.66 -0.80
CA SER A 170 -15.40 -7.69 -1.51
C SER A 170 -14.64 -8.64 -0.58
N TRP A 171 -14.18 -8.17 0.59
CA TRP A 171 -13.51 -9.00 1.58
C TRP A 171 -14.42 -9.99 2.30
N THR A 172 -15.74 -9.73 2.32
CA THR A 172 -16.73 -10.68 2.87
C THR A 172 -17.11 -11.76 1.88
N THR A 173 -16.92 -11.50 0.57
CA THR A 173 -17.33 -12.40 -0.51
C THR A 173 -16.24 -13.34 -1.00
N ILE A 174 -14.96 -13.07 -0.71
CA ILE A 174 -13.87 -13.96 -1.10
C ILE A 174 -13.82 -15.17 -0.14
N PRO A 175 -13.75 -16.42 -0.63
CA PRO A 175 -13.66 -17.61 0.22
C PRO A 175 -12.43 -17.57 1.13
N ASN A 176 -12.56 -18.04 2.38
CA ASN A 176 -11.48 -18.11 3.37
C ASN A 176 -10.17 -18.73 2.86
N ALA A 177 -10.24 -19.62 1.88
CA ALA A 177 -9.09 -20.32 1.30
C ALA A 177 -8.30 -19.52 0.24
N CYS A 178 -8.91 -18.49 -0.38
CA CYS A 178 -8.27 -17.68 -1.42
C CYS A 178 -7.57 -16.43 -0.85
N MET A 179 -7.85 -16.09 0.41
CA MET A 179 -7.17 -15.01 1.12
C MET A 179 -6.21 -15.63 2.12
N LEU A 180 -5.03 -16.02 1.60
CA LEU A 180 -3.97 -16.50 2.47
C LEU A 180 -3.67 -15.44 3.54
N PRO A 181 -3.65 -15.79 4.84
CA PRO A 181 -2.76 -15.05 5.72
C PRO A 181 -1.37 -15.22 5.10
N PHE A 182 -0.65 -14.13 4.85
CA PHE A 182 0.79 -14.26 4.66
C PHE A 182 1.29 -14.94 5.93
N ARG A 183 1.66 -16.21 5.80
CA ARG A 183 2.35 -16.94 6.84
C ARG A 183 3.70 -16.26 6.97
N ASP A 184 3.88 -15.52 8.06
CA ASP A 184 5.21 -15.19 8.53
C ASP A 184 5.94 -16.52 8.79
N ASN A 185 7.03 -16.75 8.07
CA ASN A 185 8.06 -17.72 8.45
C ASN A 185 9.08 -17.02 9.35
#